data_AF-A0A2G9XIJ7-F1
#
_entry.id   AF-A0A2G9XIJ7-F1
#
_cell.length_a   1.000
_cell.length_b   1.000
_cell.length_c   1.000
_cell.angle_alpha   90.00
_cell.angle_beta   90.00
_cell.angle_gamma   90.00
#
_symmetry.space_group_name_H-M   'P 1'
#
loop_
_entity.id
_entity.type
_entity.pdbx_description
1 polymer ?
#
loop_
_entity_poly.entity_id
_entity_poly.type
_entity_poly.pdbx_seq_one_letter_code
_entity_poly.pdbx_strand_id
1 'polypeptide(L)' 'MNQPLTIRIPDEMREGLQELSRNENKPVSDIVRESLKRYLAVYRFRRLRNMVLPFAEAQGILSDEDVFGIIS' A
#
# COMPACT_ATOMS: atom_id res chain seq x y z
N MET A 1 -16.13 11.01 5.82
CA MET A 1 -16.87 11.50 4.65
C MET A 1 -16.13 11.05 3.40
N ASN A 2 -16.82 10.53 2.39
CA ASN A 2 -16.21 10.23 1.09
C ASN A 2 -16.26 11.47 0.19
N GLN A 3 -15.16 11.78 -0.48
CA GLN A 3 -15.08 12.87 -1.46
C GLN A 3 -14.77 12.30 -2.84
N PRO A 4 -15.36 12.84 -3.93
CA PRO A 4 -15.02 12.41 -5.27
C PRO A 4 -13.60 12.84 -5.63
N LEU A 5 -12.85 11.93 -6.26
CA LEU A 5 -11.51 12.18 -6.79
C LEU A 5 -11.56 12.03 -8.31
N THR A 6 -11.40 13.14 -9.04
CA THR A 6 -11.31 13.15 -10.50
C THR A 6 -9.85 13.24 -10.91
N ILE A 7 -9.35 12.21 -11.59
CA ILE A 7 -7.97 12.14 -12.09
C ILE A 7 -7.98 11.81 -13.58
N ARG A 8 -6.96 12.28 -14.30
CA ARG A 8 -6.70 11.84 -15.67
C ARG A 8 -5.84 10.59 -15.62
N ILE A 9 -6.24 9.56 -16.35
CA ILE A 9 -5.50 8.31 -16.50
C ILE A 9 -5.37 7.97 -17.99
N PRO A 10 -4.31 7.26 -18.40
CA PRO A 10 -4.19 6.73 -19.76
C PRO A 10 -5.37 5.80 -20.11
N ASP A 11 -5.74 5.75 -21.39
CA ASP A 11 -6.86 4.91 -21.86
C ASP A 11 -6.62 3.42 -21.58
N GLU A 12 -5.38 2.94 -21.76
CA GLU A 12 -4.97 1.57 -21.43
C GLU A 12 -5.25 1.20 -19.97
N MET A 13 -5.05 2.14 -19.04
CA MET A 13 -5.30 1.92 -17.61
C MET A 13 -6.81 1.84 -17.34
N ARG A 14 -7.59 2.67 -18.03
CA ARG A 14 -9.06 2.63 -17.93
C ARG A 14 -9.60 1.29 -18.41
N GLU A 15 -9.08 0.78 -19.52
CA GLU A 15 -9.48 -0.53 -20.07
C GLU A 15 -9.12 -1.67 -19.12
N GLY A 16 -7.90 -1.70 -18.59
CA GLY A 16 -7.48 -2.70 -17.61
C GLY A 16 -8.32 -2.67 -16.32
N LEU A 17 -8.67 -1.48 -15.81
CA LEU A 17 -9.55 -1.35 -14.65
C LEU A 17 -10.97 -1.88 -14.92
N GLN A 18 -11.51 -1.67 -16.13
CA GLN A 18 -12.82 -2.19 -16.51
C GLN A 18 -12.81 -3.72 -16.66
N GLU A 19 -11.74 -4.28 -17.23
CA GLU A 19 -11.57 -5.72 -17.31
C GLU A 19 -11.50 -6.35 -15.91
N LEU A 20 -10.66 -5.78 -15.03
CA LEU A 20 -10.54 -6.25 -13.66
C LEU A 20 -11.87 -6.14 -12.88
N SER A 21 -12.61 -5.06 -13.11
CA SER A 21 -13.95 -4.85 -12.54
C SER A 21 -14.93 -5.95 -12.95
N ARG A 22 -14.92 -6.35 -14.23
CA ARG A 22 -15.74 -7.46 -14.75
C ARG A 22 -15.31 -8.81 -14.17
N ASN A 23 -14.00 -9.07 -14.13
CA ASN A 23 -13.46 -10.35 -13.68
C ASN A 23 -13.66 -10.58 -12.17
N GLU A 24 -13.48 -9.54 -11.34
CA GLU A 24 -13.67 -9.63 -9.89
C GLU A 24 -15.11 -9.35 -9.43
N ASN A 25 -16.01 -8.98 -10.36
CA ASN A 25 -17.36 -8.53 -10.06
C ASN A 25 -17.39 -7.42 -8.98
N LYS A 26 -16.48 -6.45 -9.10
CA LYS A 26 -16.31 -5.31 -8.18
C LYS A 26 -16.37 -3.99 -8.93
N PRO A 27 -16.94 -2.92 -8.34
CA PRO A 27 -16.89 -1.59 -8.94
C PRO A 27 -15.45 -1.09 -9.11
N VAL A 28 -15.17 -0.42 -10.24
CA VAL A 28 -13.86 0.24 -10.49
C VAL A 28 -13.45 1.17 -9.34
N SER A 29 -14.41 1.90 -8.76
CA SER A 29 -14.15 2.79 -7.63
C SER A 29 -13.61 2.08 -6.40
N ASP A 30 -14.05 0.85 -6.15
CA ASP A 30 -13.62 0.06 -5.00
C ASP A 30 -12.23 -0.51 -5.27
N ILE A 31 -11.97 -1.02 -6.47
CA ILE A 31 -10.64 -1.46 -6.91
C ILE A 31 -9.61 -0.34 -6.75
N VAL A 32 -9.93 0.87 -7.22
CA VAL A 32 -9.05 2.04 -7.10
C VAL A 32 -8.85 2.42 -5.63
N ARG A 33 -9.92 2.44 -4.83
CA ARG A 33 -9.83 2.77 -3.40
C ARG A 33 -8.96 1.77 -2.64
N GLU A 34 -9.13 0.47 -2.90
CA GLU A 34 -8.32 -0.59 -2.28
C GLU A 34 -6.85 -0.46 -2.69
N SER A 35 -6.58 -0.23 -3.97
CA SER A 35 -5.22 -0.03 -4.50
C SER A 35 -4.53 1.16 -3.84
N LEU A 36 -5.21 2.31 -3.75
CA LEU A 36 -4.69 3.51 -3.08
C LEU A 36 -4.46 3.26 -1.59
N LYS A 37 -5.37 2.56 -0.92
CA LYS A 37 -5.21 2.21 0.51
C LYS A 37 -3.96 1.34 0.72
N ARG A 38 -3.75 0.31 -0.11
CA ARG A 38 -2.57 -0.55 -0.06
C ARG A 38 -1.29 0.24 -0.32
N TYR A 39 -1.29 1.10 -1.35
CA TYR A 39 -0.15 1.95 -1.67
C TYR A 39 0.24 2.87 -0.50
N LEU A 40 -0.76 3.55 0.09
CA LEU A 40 -0.54 4.43 1.24
C LEU A 40 -0.03 3.68 2.47
N ALA A 41 -0.54 2.47 2.72
CA ALA A 41 -0.07 1.64 3.83
C ALA A 41 1.41 1.29 3.67
N VAL A 42 1.83 0.81 2.49
CA VAL A 42 3.23 0.49 2.19
C VAL A 42 4.11 1.74 2.29
N TYR A 43 3.66 2.87 1.75
CA TYR A 43 4.39 4.15 1.85
C TYR A 43 4.61 4.56 3.31
N ARG A 44 3.56 4.53 4.13
CA ARG A 44 3.63 4.87 5.56
C ARG A 44 4.55 3.92 6.32
N PHE A 45 4.45 2.61 6.06
CA PHE A 45 5.31 1.60 6.67
C PHE A 45 6.79 1.86 6.34
N ARG A 46 7.13 2.06 5.07
CA ARG A 46 8.52 2.35 4.65
C ARG A 46 9.05 3.64 5.27
N ARG A 47 8.22 4.67 5.35
CA ARG A 47 8.58 5.93 6.02
C ARG A 47 8.89 5.71 7.49
N LEU A 48 8.01 4.98 8.20
CA LEU A 48 8.21 4.66 9.61
C LEU A 48 9.49 3.84 9.80
N ARG A 49 9.69 2.79 9.00
CA ARG A 49 10.88 1.95 9.03
C ARG A 49 12.15 2.80 8.89
N ASN A 50 12.22 3.68 7.90
CA ASN A 50 13.40 4.53 7.69
C ASN A 50 13.68 5.48 8.87
N MET A 51 12.64 5.91 9.59
CA MET A 51 12.81 6.72 10.79
C MET A 51 13.33 5.90 11.99
N VAL A 52 12.89 4.64 12.13
CA VAL A 52 13.26 3.80 13.29
C VAL A 52 14.54 3.00 13.08
N LEU A 53 14.93 2.75 11.83
CA LEU A 53 16.07 1.91 11.46
C LEU A 53 17.37 2.27 12.20
N PRO A 54 17.79 3.56 12.29
CA PRO A 54 19.04 3.90 12.99
C PRO A 54 19.03 3.55 14.48
N PHE A 55 17.85 3.59 15.11
CA PHE A 55 17.71 3.24 16.52
C PHE A 55 17.68 1.73 16.72
N ALA A 56 17.05 1.00 15.80
CA ALA A 56 17.03 -0.46 15.79
C ALA A 56 18.44 -1.04 15.56
N GLU A 57 19.19 -0.48 14.60
CA GLU A 57 20.59 -0.86 14.32
C GLU A 57 21.49 -0.65 15.54
N ALA A 58 21.32 0.46 16.26
CA ALA A 58 22.06 0.72 17.50
C ALA A 58 21.75 -0.29 18.63
N GLN A 59 20.62 -0.98 18.54
CA GLN A 59 20.21 -2.05 19.45
C GLN A 59 20.53 -3.45 18.91
N GLY A 60 21.18 -3.57 17.75
CA GLY A 60 21.55 -4.84 17.13
C GLY A 60 20.42 -5.55 16.38
N ILE A 61 19.29 -4.86 16.13
CA ILE A 61 18.15 -5.39 15.35
C ILE A 61 18.37 -5.03 13.88
N LEU A 62 18.71 -6.03 13.05
CA LEU A 62 19.16 -5.83 11.67
C LEU A 62 18.19 -6.45 10.65
N SER A 63 17.45 -7.47 11.06
CA SER A 63 16.56 -8.27 10.21
C SER A 63 15.14 -8.31 10.76
N ASP A 64 14.20 -8.70 9.90
CA ASP A 64 12.82 -8.93 10.32
C ASP A 64 12.75 -10.13 11.29
N GLU A 65 13.63 -11.12 11.14
CA GLU A 65 13.78 -12.26 12.05
C GLU A 65 14.17 -11.84 13.47
N ASP A 66 15.06 -10.85 13.63
CA ASP A 66 15.43 -10.30 14.94
C ASP A 66 14.21 -9.68 15.64
N VAL A 67 13.38 -8.97 14.86
CA VAL A 67 12.14 -8.38 15.37
C VAL A 67 11.19 -9.48 15.83
N PHE A 68 10.95 -10.50 15.00
CA PHE A 68 10.05 -11.61 15.35
C PHE A 68 10.51 -12.34 16.61
N GLY A 69 11.82 -12.53 16.80
CA GLY A 69 12.38 -13.12 18.03
C GLY A 69 12.17 -12.29 19.29
N ILE A 70 11.93 -10.98 19.18
CA ILE A 70 11.67 -10.09 20.32
C ILE A 70 10.18 -10.03 20.68
N ILE A 71 9.28 -10.09 19.68
CA ILE A 71 7.84 -9.84 19.89
C ILE A 71 6.97 -11.10 19.92
N SER A 72 7.50 -12.27 19.55
CA SER A 72 6.78 -13.55 19.55
C SER A 72 7.05 -14.31 20.84
#